data_AF-A0A1Y2BP84-F1
#
_entry.id   AF-A0A1Y2BP84-F1
#
_cell.length_a   1.000
_cell.length_b   1.000
_cell.length_c   1.000
_cell.angle_alpha   90.00
_cell.angle_beta   90.00
_cell.angle_gamma   90.00
#
_symmetry.space_group_name_H-M   'P 1'
#
loop_
_entity.id
_entity.type
_entity.pdbx_description
1 polymer ?
#
loop_
_entity_poly.entity_id
_entity_poly.type
_entity_poly.pdbx_seq_one_letter_code
_entity_poly.pdbx_strand_id
1 'polypeptide(L)'
;MSVWNSVRDAMNETMPYEDGTDEGDYDMNNDRLTVIHGALMGIAWVFLAPAAIAVARYLKGVAHSNDDVSKMSLATWTWFRLHYILFGLVFILNMIAFGLIYKVTDSDHFDVNQNGAHVGIGLFIWIAIFVQMALGALISYLYKPNRASTPWWDHIHHWFGRILFILCIVNIPLGINLYSQGLPEGMTVHPSLKAIYIVWVVAVAFGFGFMEIRRHNLKARGLLNKDS
;
A
#
# COMPACT_ATOMS: atom_id res chain seq x y z
N MET A 1 4.76 25.12 22.01
CA MET A 1 5.63 24.81 20.85
C MET A 1 5.06 23.56 20.19
N SER A 2 4.71 23.59 18.90
CA SER A 2 4.10 22.43 18.23
C SER A 2 5.15 21.35 18.00
N VAL A 3 4.74 20.08 18.07
CA VAL A 3 5.60 18.90 17.80
C VAL A 3 6.31 19.03 16.45
N TRP A 4 5.70 19.70 15.49
CA TRP A 4 6.26 20.01 14.18
C TRP A 4 7.52 20.89 14.24
N ASN A 5 7.55 21.87 15.15
CA ASN A 5 8.72 22.73 15.33
C ASN A 5 9.86 21.93 15.95
N SER A 6 9.59 21.08 16.94
CA SER A 6 10.62 20.25 17.58
C SER A 6 11.24 19.21 16.64
N VAL A 7 10.46 18.65 15.70
CA VAL A 7 10.98 17.74 14.67
C VAL A 7 11.84 18.49 13.65
N ARG A 8 11.39 19.66 13.20
CA ARG A 8 12.17 20.52 12.28
C ARG A 8 13.48 20.99 12.91
N ASP A 9 13.43 21.40 14.17
CA ASP A 9 14.59 21.96 14.87
C ASP A 9 15.62 20.84 15.17
N ALA A 10 15.15 19.61 15.48
CA ALA A 10 16.02 18.44 15.61
C ALA A 10 16.67 17.99 14.28
N MET A 11 16.03 18.24 13.14
CA MET A 11 16.63 17.99 11.81
C MET A 11 17.65 19.07 11.41
N ASN A 12 17.51 20.29 11.93
CA ASN A 12 18.43 21.40 11.65
C ASN A 12 19.67 21.39 12.56
N GLU A 13 19.59 20.85 13.78
CA GLU A 13 20.72 20.84 14.72
C GLU A 13 21.77 19.74 14.45
N THR A 14 21.46 18.71 13.65
CA THR A 14 22.37 17.59 13.37
C THR A 14 23.23 17.75 12.12
N MET A 15 23.11 18.85 11.37
CA MET A 15 23.84 19.04 10.11
C MET A 15 24.68 20.33 10.18
N PRO A 16 26.02 20.25 10.18
CA PRO A 16 26.85 21.44 10.14
C PRO A 16 26.61 22.14 8.79
N TYR A 17 26.02 23.33 8.84
CA TYR A 17 25.87 24.21 7.68
C TYR A 17 27.26 24.76 7.32
N GLU A 18 27.96 24.06 6.43
CA GLU A 18 29.18 24.55 5.78
C GLU A 18 28.82 25.10 4.39
N ASP A 19 29.02 26.41 4.26
CA ASP A 19 29.08 27.28 3.09
C ASP A 19 28.59 26.76 1.71
N GLY A 20 27.46 27.33 1.25
CA GLY A 20 27.38 28.01 -0.06
C GLY A 20 27.56 27.24 -1.38
N THR A 21 27.69 25.92 -1.39
CA THR A 21 27.82 25.13 -2.63
C THR A 21 26.47 24.57 -3.09
N ASP A 22 26.16 24.69 -4.40
CA ASP A 22 24.95 24.14 -5.03
C ASP A 22 24.79 22.62 -4.77
N GLU A 23 25.90 21.91 -4.52
CA GLU A 23 25.91 20.48 -4.21
C GLU A 23 25.26 20.15 -2.86
N GLY A 24 25.45 20.98 -1.83
CA GLY A 24 24.85 20.76 -0.51
C GLY A 24 23.34 21.00 -0.47
N ASP A 25 22.84 21.98 -1.24
CA ASP A 25 21.39 22.21 -1.38
C ASP A 25 20.73 21.14 -2.26
N TYR A 26 21.43 20.66 -3.29
CA TYR A 26 20.95 19.57 -4.15
C TYR A 26 20.79 18.24 -3.36
N ASP A 27 21.77 17.87 -2.54
CA ASP A 27 21.75 16.64 -1.73
C ASP A 27 20.62 16.67 -0.67
N MET A 28 20.48 17.78 0.06
CA MET A 28 19.39 17.97 1.02
C MET A 28 17.99 17.87 0.40
N ASN A 29 17.83 18.37 -0.83
CA ASN A 29 16.56 18.28 -1.53
C ASN A 29 16.25 16.86 -1.99
N ASN A 30 17.26 16.12 -2.46
CA ASN A 30 17.14 14.72 -2.84
C ASN A 30 16.77 13.81 -1.67
N ASP A 31 17.38 14.01 -0.51
CA ASP A 31 17.06 13.30 0.72
C ASP A 31 15.60 13.52 1.15
N ARG A 32 15.16 14.79 1.15
CA ARG A 32 13.77 15.14 1.47
C ARG A 32 12.78 14.46 0.52
N LEU A 33 13.07 14.48 -0.78
CA LEU A 33 12.21 13.84 -1.79
C LEU A 33 12.16 12.31 -1.61
N THR A 34 13.27 11.68 -1.23
CA THR A 34 13.34 10.25 -0.91
C THR A 34 12.52 9.90 0.33
N VAL A 35 12.61 10.72 1.38
CA VAL A 35 11.78 10.56 2.59
C VAL A 35 10.29 10.72 2.27
N ILE A 36 9.93 11.70 1.43
CA ILE A 36 8.54 11.90 0.98
C ILE A 36 8.07 10.69 0.16
N HIS A 37 8.88 10.16 -0.75
CA HIS A 37 8.58 8.91 -1.48
C HIS A 37 8.25 7.78 -0.50
N GLY A 38 9.12 7.54 0.49
CA GLY A 38 8.91 6.51 1.50
C GLY A 38 7.62 6.72 2.31
N ALA A 39 7.32 7.97 2.71
CA ALA A 39 6.12 8.31 3.45
C ALA A 39 4.84 8.06 2.62
N LEU A 40 4.83 8.47 1.35
CA LEU A 40 3.70 8.23 0.44
C LEU A 40 3.46 6.73 0.21
N MET A 41 4.54 5.95 0.03
CA MET A 41 4.47 4.49 -0.08
C MET A 41 3.96 3.84 1.21
N GLY A 42 4.38 4.34 2.36
CA GLY A 42 3.83 3.97 3.66
C GLY A 42 2.32 4.20 3.73
N ILE A 43 1.85 5.41 3.45
CA ILE A 43 0.41 5.73 3.46
C ILE A 43 -0.37 4.81 2.51
N ALA A 44 0.12 4.64 1.28
CA ALA A 44 -0.53 3.83 0.26
C ALA A 44 -0.64 2.35 0.67
N TRP A 45 0.48 1.73 1.03
CA TRP A 45 0.56 0.27 1.18
C TRP A 45 0.39 -0.24 2.61
N VAL A 46 0.68 0.60 3.61
CA VAL A 46 0.55 0.27 5.04
C VAL A 46 -0.82 0.68 5.59
N PHE A 47 -1.53 1.63 4.97
CA PHE A 47 -2.83 2.06 5.51
C PHE A 47 -3.97 1.87 4.51
N LEU A 48 -3.86 2.45 3.33
CA LEU A 48 -4.97 2.46 2.38
C LEU A 48 -5.24 1.08 1.74
N ALA A 49 -4.21 0.38 1.27
CA ALA A 49 -4.38 -0.93 0.64
C ALA A 49 -4.96 -2.00 1.59
N PRO A 50 -4.48 -2.17 2.84
CA PRO A 50 -5.09 -3.08 3.81
C PRO A 50 -6.55 -2.75 4.10
N ALA A 51 -6.89 -1.46 4.23
CA ALA A 51 -8.26 -1.01 4.42
C ALA A 51 -9.14 -1.36 3.20
N ALA A 52 -8.65 -1.12 1.98
CA ALA A 52 -9.35 -1.45 0.75
C ALA A 52 -9.61 -2.96 0.59
N ILE A 53 -8.63 -3.79 0.97
CA ILE A 53 -8.76 -5.25 0.99
C ILE A 53 -9.78 -5.69 2.04
N ALA A 54 -9.72 -5.13 3.25
CA ALA A 54 -10.67 -5.44 4.32
C ALA A 54 -12.11 -5.06 3.93
N VAL A 55 -12.31 -3.91 3.29
CA VAL A 55 -13.60 -3.48 2.73
C VAL A 55 -14.12 -4.53 1.75
N ALA A 56 -13.34 -4.92 0.74
CA ALA A 56 -13.78 -5.89 -0.26
C ALA A 56 -14.01 -7.29 0.32
N ARG A 57 -13.24 -7.69 1.34
CA ARG A 57 -13.34 -9.02 1.95
C ARG A 57 -14.50 -9.14 2.93
N TYR A 58 -14.71 -8.14 3.78
CA TYR A 58 -15.61 -8.26 4.93
C TYR A 58 -16.92 -7.49 4.76
N LEU A 59 -16.94 -6.37 4.04
CA LEU A 59 -18.20 -5.64 3.78
C LEU A 59 -19.02 -6.27 2.64
N LYS A 60 -18.36 -7.00 1.72
CA LYS A 60 -19.05 -7.79 0.69
C LYS A 60 -19.99 -8.85 1.28
N GLY A 61 -19.63 -9.47 2.41
CA GLY A 61 -20.45 -10.50 3.04
C GLY A 61 -21.71 -9.97 3.72
N VAL A 62 -21.66 -8.77 4.28
CA VAL A 62 -22.83 -8.10 4.84
C VAL A 62 -23.83 -7.76 3.72
N ALA A 63 -23.32 -7.41 2.53
CA ALA A 63 -24.16 -7.05 1.38
C ALA A 63 -25.05 -8.18 0.84
N HIS A 64 -24.68 -9.45 1.05
CA HIS A 64 -25.45 -10.62 0.59
C HIS A 64 -26.29 -11.28 1.71
N SER A 65 -26.28 -10.73 2.93
CA SER A 65 -26.98 -11.30 4.09
C SER A 65 -28.40 -10.77 4.32
N ASN A 66 -28.85 -9.79 3.53
CA ASN A 66 -30.15 -9.16 3.69
C ASN A 66 -31.04 -9.52 2.48
N ASP A 67 -32.09 -10.31 2.70
CA ASP A 67 -33.08 -10.73 1.70
C ASP A 67 -33.97 -9.60 1.16
N ASP A 68 -33.66 -8.35 1.54
CA ASP A 68 -34.35 -7.15 1.11
C ASP A 68 -33.64 -6.59 -0.13
N VAL A 69 -34.23 -6.82 -1.31
CA VAL A 69 -33.71 -6.39 -2.63
C VAL A 69 -33.35 -4.90 -2.67
N SER A 70 -34.02 -4.09 -1.83
CA SER A 70 -33.73 -2.66 -1.67
C SER A 70 -32.38 -2.36 -0.98
N LYS A 71 -31.93 -3.22 -0.06
CA LYS A 71 -30.68 -3.07 0.72
C LYS A 71 -29.50 -3.82 0.11
N MET A 72 -29.76 -4.87 -0.66
CA MET A 72 -28.73 -5.63 -1.41
C MET A 72 -28.01 -4.74 -2.43
N SER A 73 -28.72 -3.76 -3.01
CA SER A 73 -28.17 -2.73 -3.89
C SER A 73 -27.19 -1.81 -3.16
N LEU A 74 -27.60 -1.20 -2.04
CA LEU A 74 -26.79 -0.22 -1.30
C LEU A 74 -25.49 -0.82 -0.76
N ALA A 75 -25.55 -1.98 -0.10
CA ALA A 75 -24.35 -2.57 0.50
C ALA A 75 -23.36 -3.08 -0.58
N THR A 76 -23.86 -3.64 -1.69
CA THR A 76 -23.03 -4.03 -2.84
C THR A 76 -22.36 -2.82 -3.49
N TRP A 77 -23.10 -1.72 -3.60
CA TRP A 77 -22.63 -0.47 -4.17
C TRP A 77 -21.61 0.24 -3.27
N THR A 78 -21.80 0.20 -1.94
CA THR A 78 -20.90 0.82 -0.96
C THR A 78 -19.55 0.12 -0.90
N TRP A 79 -19.47 -1.22 -0.78
CA TRP A 79 -18.17 -1.90 -0.67
C TRP A 79 -17.34 -1.71 -1.94
N PHE A 80 -17.94 -1.80 -3.12
CA PHE A 80 -17.23 -1.67 -4.39
C PHE A 80 -16.67 -0.26 -4.57
N ARG A 81 -17.46 0.77 -4.27
CA ARG A 81 -17.01 2.17 -4.33
C ARG A 81 -15.91 2.47 -3.34
N LEU A 82 -16.04 2.02 -2.09
CA LEU A 82 -15.00 2.22 -1.08
C LEU A 82 -13.71 1.52 -1.49
N HIS A 83 -13.79 0.28 -1.99
CA HIS A 83 -12.63 -0.44 -2.51
C HIS A 83 -11.98 0.30 -3.69
N TYR A 84 -12.79 0.74 -4.65
CA TYR A 84 -12.33 1.48 -5.83
C TYR A 84 -11.69 2.83 -5.46
N ILE A 85 -12.31 3.60 -4.57
CA ILE A 85 -11.79 4.90 -4.12
C ILE A 85 -10.47 4.72 -3.37
N LEU A 86 -10.41 3.77 -2.42
CA LEU A 86 -9.20 3.53 -1.65
C LEU A 86 -8.04 3.06 -2.54
N PHE A 87 -8.27 2.13 -3.47
CA PHE A 87 -7.24 1.73 -4.42
C PHE A 87 -6.92 2.80 -5.49
N GLY A 88 -7.89 3.66 -5.83
CA GLY A 88 -7.64 4.85 -6.64
C GLY A 88 -6.69 5.84 -5.96
N LEU A 89 -6.84 6.05 -4.64
CA LEU A 89 -5.90 6.83 -3.85
C LEU A 89 -4.52 6.17 -3.78
N VAL A 90 -4.47 4.85 -3.55
CA VAL A 90 -3.21 4.07 -3.61
C VAL A 90 -2.51 4.27 -4.95
N PHE A 91 -3.26 4.19 -6.06
CA PHE A 91 -2.72 4.39 -7.40
C PHE A 91 -2.14 5.80 -7.58
N ILE A 92 -2.89 6.85 -7.21
CA ILE A 92 -2.43 8.24 -7.33
C ILE A 92 -1.15 8.47 -6.50
N LEU A 93 -1.12 7.98 -5.25
CA LEU A 93 0.07 8.10 -4.40
C LEU A 93 1.27 7.36 -5.01
N ASN A 94 1.05 6.19 -5.64
CA ASN A 94 2.11 5.47 -6.35
C ASN A 94 2.65 6.29 -7.53
N MET A 95 1.79 6.93 -8.32
CA MET A 95 2.22 7.76 -9.45
C MET A 95 3.05 8.95 -8.99
N ILE A 96 2.59 9.67 -7.95
CA ILE A 96 3.30 10.82 -7.39
C ILE A 96 4.65 10.38 -6.86
N ALA A 97 4.67 9.39 -5.96
CA ALA A 97 5.91 8.95 -5.32
C ALA A 97 6.92 8.36 -6.31
N PHE A 98 6.47 7.64 -7.35
CA PHE A 98 7.35 7.19 -8.42
C PHE A 98 7.94 8.38 -9.21
N GLY A 99 7.12 9.38 -9.52
CA GLY A 99 7.60 10.61 -10.17
C GLY A 99 8.59 11.40 -9.31
N LEU A 100 8.46 11.37 -7.98
CA LEU A 100 9.43 11.99 -7.07
C LEU A 100 10.77 11.25 -7.11
N ILE A 101 10.76 9.92 -6.94
CA ILE A 101 12.01 9.17 -6.86
C ILE A 101 12.74 9.13 -8.21
N TYR A 102 12.00 9.12 -9.32
CA TYR A 102 12.58 9.20 -10.66
C TYR A 102 13.35 10.50 -10.90
N LYS A 103 12.98 11.61 -10.24
CA LYS A 103 13.71 12.89 -10.36
C LYS A 103 15.01 12.93 -9.56
N VAL A 104 15.13 12.07 -8.56
CA VAL A 104 16.22 12.07 -7.57
C VAL A 104 17.27 11.03 -7.88
N THR A 105 16.86 9.93 -8.52
CA THR A 105 17.81 8.91 -8.96
C THR A 105 18.50 9.37 -10.24
N ASP A 106 19.77 9.04 -10.43
CA ASP A 106 20.52 9.34 -11.65
C ASP A 106 20.25 8.30 -12.75
N SER A 107 20.99 8.35 -13.87
CA SER A 107 20.75 7.55 -15.10
C SER A 107 20.57 6.03 -14.91
N ASP A 108 21.00 5.46 -13.77
CA ASP A 108 20.86 4.05 -13.41
C ASP A 108 19.68 3.76 -12.47
N HIS A 109 18.56 4.49 -12.61
CA HIS A 109 17.34 4.40 -11.78
C HIS A 109 16.84 2.98 -11.45
N PHE A 110 17.11 1.99 -12.31
CA PHE A 110 16.62 0.61 -12.18
C PHE A 110 17.74 -0.44 -12.16
N ASP A 111 18.99 -0.04 -11.90
CA ASP A 111 20.07 -1.02 -11.73
C ASP A 111 19.87 -1.79 -10.42
N VAL A 112 19.42 -3.04 -10.55
CA VAL A 112 19.17 -3.96 -9.43
C VAL A 112 20.48 -4.37 -8.75
N ASN A 113 21.62 -4.33 -9.45
CA ASN A 113 22.91 -4.67 -8.85
C ASN A 113 23.38 -3.59 -7.88
N GLN A 114 23.12 -2.32 -8.21
CA GLN A 114 23.47 -1.17 -7.38
C GLN A 114 22.43 -0.89 -6.30
N ASN A 115 21.14 -0.92 -6.66
CA ASN A 115 20.04 -0.47 -5.79
C ASN A 115 19.27 -1.64 -5.14
N GLY A 116 19.72 -2.87 -5.35
CA GLY A 116 19.16 -4.08 -4.77
C GLY A 116 17.76 -4.45 -5.26
N ALA A 117 17.15 -5.45 -4.62
CA ALA A 117 15.84 -5.98 -5.01
C ALA A 117 14.69 -4.95 -4.88
N HIS A 118 14.89 -3.86 -4.12
CA HIS A 118 13.86 -2.85 -3.90
C HIS A 118 13.37 -2.21 -5.21
N VAL A 119 14.31 -1.80 -6.08
CA VAL A 119 13.97 -1.11 -7.33
C VAL A 119 13.31 -2.05 -8.34
N GLY A 120 13.77 -3.31 -8.41
CA GLY A 120 13.21 -4.31 -9.32
C GLY A 120 11.79 -4.71 -8.90
N ILE A 121 11.57 -5.01 -7.61
CA ILE A 121 10.25 -5.33 -7.08
C ILE A 121 9.33 -4.10 -7.16
N GLY A 122 9.83 -2.91 -6.84
CA GLY A 122 9.10 -1.65 -6.93
C GLY A 122 8.59 -1.35 -8.33
N LEU A 123 9.45 -1.50 -9.34
CA LEU A 123 9.07 -1.31 -10.75
C LEU A 123 8.03 -2.36 -11.19
N PHE A 124 8.21 -3.62 -10.80
CA PHE A 124 7.23 -4.67 -11.08
C PHE A 124 5.86 -4.32 -10.48
N ILE A 125 5.81 -3.93 -9.20
CA ILE A 125 4.59 -3.50 -8.52
C ILE A 125 3.96 -2.33 -9.27
N TRP A 126 4.74 -1.31 -9.62
CA TRP A 126 4.26 -0.12 -10.31
C TRP A 126 3.56 -0.46 -11.63
N ILE A 127 4.17 -1.31 -12.46
CA ILE A 127 3.57 -1.80 -13.72
C ILE A 127 2.33 -2.66 -13.42
N ALA A 128 2.42 -3.55 -12.44
CA ALA A 128 1.38 -4.49 -12.12
C ALA A 128 0.10 -3.83 -11.59
N ILE A 129 0.17 -2.64 -10.98
CA ILE A 129 -1.02 -1.91 -10.56
C ILE A 129 -1.89 -1.54 -11.77
N PHE A 130 -1.32 -1.17 -12.92
CA PHE A 130 -2.10 -0.89 -14.14
C PHE A 130 -2.88 -2.12 -14.60
N VAL A 131 -2.21 -3.28 -14.59
CA VAL A 131 -2.86 -4.56 -14.88
C VAL A 131 -3.98 -4.83 -13.89
N GLN A 132 -3.76 -4.59 -12.60
CA GLN A 132 -4.76 -4.82 -11.57
C GLN A 132 -5.97 -3.87 -11.69
N MET A 133 -5.75 -2.61 -12.07
CA MET A 133 -6.83 -1.67 -12.37
C MET A 133 -7.63 -2.09 -13.61
N ALA A 134 -6.95 -2.53 -14.67
CA ALA A 134 -7.60 -3.04 -15.88
C ALA A 134 -8.46 -4.29 -15.56
N LEU A 135 -7.94 -5.21 -14.74
CA LEU A 135 -8.69 -6.37 -14.25
C LEU A 135 -9.90 -5.96 -13.40
N GLY A 136 -9.75 -4.96 -12.53
CA GLY A 136 -10.86 -4.42 -11.73
C GLY A 136 -11.96 -3.81 -12.60
N ALA A 137 -11.59 -3.03 -13.61
CA ALA A 137 -12.52 -2.48 -14.59
C ALA A 137 -13.21 -3.58 -15.41
N LEU A 138 -12.45 -4.60 -15.85
CA LEU A 138 -12.97 -5.75 -16.58
C LEU A 138 -14.04 -6.50 -15.78
N ILE A 139 -13.76 -6.79 -14.50
CA ILE A 139 -14.72 -7.47 -13.61
C ILE A 139 -16.00 -6.63 -13.45
N SER A 140 -15.85 -5.31 -13.28
CA SER A 140 -17.00 -4.42 -13.19
C SER A 140 -17.83 -4.40 -14.48
N TYR A 141 -17.17 -4.40 -15.64
CA TYR A 141 -17.83 -4.37 -16.94
C TYR A 141 -18.55 -5.68 -17.27
N LEU A 142 -17.94 -6.82 -16.91
CA LEU A 142 -18.50 -8.16 -17.14
C LEU A 142 -19.45 -8.62 -16.03
N TYR A 143 -19.70 -7.78 -15.02
CA TYR A 143 -20.53 -8.15 -13.88
C TYR A 143 -21.98 -8.42 -14.31
N LYS A 144 -22.50 -9.59 -13.90
CA LYS A 144 -23.91 -9.96 -14.03
C LYS A 144 -24.45 -10.33 -12.65
N PRO A 145 -25.60 -9.77 -12.24
CA PRO A 145 -26.15 -10.01 -10.89
C PRO A 145 -26.54 -11.47 -10.67
N ASN A 146 -27.02 -12.18 -11.70
CA ASN A 146 -27.48 -13.57 -11.60
C ASN A 146 -26.42 -14.58 -12.12
N ARG A 147 -25.17 -14.46 -11.65
CA ARG A 147 -24.10 -15.39 -12.03
C ARG A 147 -24.09 -16.63 -11.13
N ALA A 148 -24.00 -17.82 -11.75
CA ALA A 148 -24.00 -19.09 -11.04
C ALA A 148 -22.69 -19.36 -10.26
N SER A 149 -21.59 -18.75 -10.67
CA SER A 149 -20.29 -18.88 -9.99
C SER A 149 -19.41 -17.65 -10.20
N THR A 150 -18.33 -17.57 -9.43
CA THR A 150 -17.28 -16.56 -9.64
C THR A 150 -16.44 -16.94 -10.86
N PRO A 151 -16.36 -16.11 -11.91
CA PRO A 151 -15.58 -16.44 -13.10
C PRO A 151 -14.07 -16.50 -12.86
N TRP A 152 -13.32 -17.12 -13.77
CA TRP A 152 -11.87 -17.26 -13.65
C TRP A 152 -11.11 -15.92 -13.65
N TRP A 153 -11.60 -14.90 -14.36
CA TRP A 153 -10.97 -13.57 -14.37
C TRP A 153 -11.12 -12.83 -13.02
N ASP A 154 -12.24 -13.02 -12.31
CA ASP A 154 -12.38 -12.56 -10.91
C ASP A 154 -11.31 -13.22 -10.02
N HIS A 155 -11.06 -14.53 -10.21
CA HIS A 155 -10.02 -15.24 -9.46
C HIS A 155 -8.62 -14.70 -9.73
N ILE A 156 -8.30 -14.36 -11.00
CA ILE A 156 -7.01 -13.75 -11.34
C ILE A 156 -6.84 -12.42 -10.61
N HIS A 157 -7.83 -11.52 -10.68
CA HIS A 157 -7.75 -10.24 -9.96
C HIS A 157 -7.55 -10.43 -8.46
N HIS A 158 -8.27 -11.36 -7.84
CA HIS A 158 -8.13 -11.63 -6.41
C HIS A 158 -6.74 -12.16 -6.04
N TRP A 159 -6.22 -13.16 -6.77
CA TRP A 159 -4.94 -13.77 -6.46
C TRP A 159 -3.77 -12.88 -6.82
N PHE A 160 -3.82 -12.23 -7.97
CA PHE A 160 -2.80 -11.28 -8.40
C PHE A 160 -2.71 -10.12 -7.41
N GLY A 161 -3.84 -9.55 -6.98
CA GLY A 161 -3.86 -8.50 -5.95
C GLY A 161 -3.24 -8.93 -4.61
N ARG A 162 -3.44 -10.18 -4.19
CA ARG A 162 -2.81 -10.72 -2.96
C ARG A 162 -1.30 -10.84 -3.10
N ILE A 163 -0.83 -11.34 -4.24
CA ILE A 163 0.62 -11.45 -4.52
C ILE A 163 1.24 -10.05 -4.51
N LEU A 164 0.62 -9.08 -5.19
CA LEU A 164 1.10 -7.70 -5.19
C LEU A 164 1.13 -7.10 -3.79
N PHE A 165 0.09 -7.32 -2.99
CA PHE A 165 0.08 -6.83 -1.62
C PHE A 165 1.23 -7.41 -0.78
N ILE A 166 1.50 -8.73 -0.88
CA ILE A 166 2.63 -9.36 -0.20
C ILE A 166 3.96 -8.77 -0.69
N LEU A 167 4.12 -8.59 -2.00
CA LEU A 167 5.32 -7.97 -2.56
C LEU A 167 5.52 -6.54 -2.04
N CYS A 168 4.45 -5.75 -1.91
CA CYS A 168 4.53 -4.40 -1.33
C CYS A 168 4.98 -4.43 0.13
N ILE A 169 4.42 -5.34 0.93
CA ILE A 169 4.82 -5.54 2.33
C ILE A 169 6.31 -5.90 2.39
N VAL A 170 6.82 -6.78 1.54
CA VAL A 170 8.26 -7.08 1.50
C VAL A 170 9.08 -5.90 0.98
N ASN A 171 8.55 -5.12 0.04
CA ASN A 171 9.32 -4.05 -0.62
C ASN A 171 9.58 -2.83 0.27
N ILE A 172 8.68 -2.54 1.23
CA ILE A 172 8.83 -1.44 2.19
C ILE A 172 10.13 -1.55 3.04
N PRO A 173 10.40 -2.66 3.76
CA PRO A 173 11.64 -2.79 4.52
C PRO A 173 12.88 -2.85 3.62
N LEU A 174 12.77 -3.33 2.39
CA LEU A 174 13.87 -3.24 1.41
C LEU A 174 14.21 -1.78 1.09
N GLY A 175 13.20 -0.92 0.88
CA GLY A 175 13.39 0.50 0.65
C GLY A 175 13.98 1.24 1.86
N ILE A 176 13.51 0.92 3.08
CA ILE A 176 14.09 1.46 4.32
C ILE A 176 15.57 1.08 4.47
N ASN A 177 15.93 -0.17 4.13
CA ASN A 177 17.31 -0.62 4.19
C ASN A 177 18.17 0.05 3.13
N LEU A 178 17.66 0.19 1.90
CA LEU A 178 18.36 0.91 0.83
C LEU A 178 18.64 2.36 1.23
N TYR A 179 17.63 3.07 1.74
CA TYR A 179 17.81 4.43 2.25
C TYR A 179 18.85 4.49 3.38
N SER A 180 18.79 3.55 4.33
CA SER A 180 19.75 3.49 5.44
C SER A 180 21.19 3.20 5.00
N GLN A 181 21.41 2.59 3.83
CA GLN A 181 22.74 2.33 3.27
C GLN A 181 23.32 3.56 2.58
N GLY A 182 22.48 4.48 2.11
CA GLY A 182 22.89 5.74 1.51
C GLY A 182 23.18 6.86 2.52
N LEU A 183 22.87 6.65 3.81
CA LEU A 183 23.15 7.64 4.85
C LEU A 183 24.66 7.74 5.17
N PRO A 184 25.18 8.93 5.50
CA PRO A 184 26.57 9.09 5.92
C PRO A 184 26.96 8.25 7.14
N GLU A 185 28.24 7.93 7.27
CA GLU A 185 28.76 7.08 8.35
C GLU A 185 28.34 7.59 9.75
N GLY A 186 27.75 6.70 10.55
CA GLY A 186 27.25 7.02 11.89
C GLY A 186 25.77 7.43 11.95
N MET A 187 25.13 7.74 10.81
CA MET A 187 23.69 7.94 10.73
C MET A 187 22.95 6.64 10.41
N THR A 188 21.83 6.40 11.08
CA THR A 188 20.99 5.22 10.83
C THR A 188 19.53 5.60 10.91
N VAL A 189 18.68 4.91 10.15
CA VAL A 189 17.23 5.02 10.33
C VAL A 189 16.88 4.53 11.74
N HIS A 190 16.15 5.35 12.48
CA HIS A 190 15.83 5.06 13.87
C HIS A 190 15.17 3.66 14.01
N PRO A 191 15.69 2.77 14.86
CA PRO A 191 15.22 1.37 14.96
C PRO A 191 13.73 1.23 15.26
N SER A 192 13.12 2.24 15.90
CA SER A 192 11.68 2.26 16.17
C SER A 192 10.85 2.17 14.89
N LEU A 193 11.30 2.69 13.74
CA LEU A 193 10.52 2.64 12.51
C LEU A 193 10.32 1.19 12.04
N LYS A 194 11.39 0.38 12.07
CA LYS A 194 11.33 -1.05 11.76
C LYS A 194 10.47 -1.80 12.78
N ALA A 195 10.60 -1.48 14.07
CA ALA A 195 9.78 -2.08 15.12
C ALA A 195 8.29 -1.76 14.95
N ILE A 196 7.94 -0.49 14.71
CA ILE A 196 6.56 -0.03 14.44
C ILE A 196 6.00 -0.76 13.22
N TYR A 197 6.79 -0.86 12.14
CA TYR A 197 6.40 -1.58 10.94
C TYR A 197 6.10 -3.06 11.21
N ILE A 198 6.97 -3.77 11.94
CA ILE A 198 6.76 -5.17 12.31
C ILE A 198 5.51 -5.33 13.18
N VAL A 199 5.37 -4.49 14.21
CA VAL A 199 4.17 -4.48 15.08
C VAL A 199 2.92 -4.26 14.24
N TRP A 200 2.95 -3.33 13.28
CA TRP A 200 1.84 -3.07 12.38
C TRP A 200 1.53 -4.29 11.49
N VAL A 201 2.53 -4.94 10.88
CA VAL A 201 2.33 -6.15 10.05
C VAL A 201 1.67 -7.25 10.88
N VAL A 202 2.17 -7.48 12.09
CA VAL A 202 1.62 -8.46 13.03
C VAL A 202 0.18 -8.09 13.40
N ALA A 203 -0.09 -6.83 13.75
CA ALA A 203 -1.43 -6.37 14.10
C ALA A 203 -2.43 -6.55 12.94
N VAL A 204 -2.02 -6.24 11.70
CA VAL A 204 -2.86 -6.45 10.51
C VAL A 204 -3.08 -7.93 10.25
N ALA A 205 -2.05 -8.77 10.33
CA ALA A 205 -2.20 -10.22 10.17
C ALA A 205 -3.17 -10.80 11.22
N PHE A 206 -3.04 -10.40 12.49
CA PHE A 206 -3.99 -10.77 13.54
C PHE A 206 -5.40 -10.24 13.27
N GLY A 207 -5.54 -9.00 12.81
CA GLY A 207 -6.83 -8.41 12.45
C GLY A 207 -7.55 -9.19 11.35
N PHE A 208 -6.84 -9.52 10.26
CA PHE A 208 -7.38 -10.36 9.19
C PHE A 208 -7.70 -11.77 9.67
N GLY A 209 -6.82 -12.40 10.48
CA GLY A 209 -7.05 -13.72 11.06
C GLY A 209 -8.30 -13.76 11.95
N PHE A 210 -8.43 -12.81 12.88
CA PHE A 210 -9.60 -12.67 13.74
C PHE A 210 -10.89 -12.47 12.93
N MET A 211 -10.86 -11.58 11.94
CA MET A 211 -12.02 -11.31 11.08
C MET A 211 -12.40 -12.52 10.22
N GLU A 212 -11.43 -13.30 9.74
CA GLU A 212 -11.69 -14.53 8.99
C GLU A 212 -12.29 -15.63 9.90
N ILE A 213 -11.77 -15.81 11.12
CA ILE A 213 -12.36 -16.72 12.13
C ILE A 213 -13.81 -16.32 12.43
N ARG A 214 -14.05 -15.03 12.68
CA ARG A 214 -15.40 -14.51 12.93
C ARG A 214 -16.32 -14.78 11.73
N ARG A 215 -15.86 -14.54 10.51
CA ARG A 215 -16.62 -14.81 9.28
C ARG A 215 -16.96 -16.30 9.14
N HIS A 216 -16.02 -17.20 9.40
CA HIS A 216 -16.28 -18.65 9.42
C HIS A 216 -17.33 -19.03 10.46
N ASN A 217 -17.25 -18.48 11.68
CA ASN A 217 -18.22 -18.73 12.74
C ASN A 217 -19.63 -18.23 12.37
N LEU A 218 -19.73 -17.07 11.71
CA LEU A 218 -21.02 -16.54 11.23
C LEU A 218 -21.61 -17.43 10.13
N LYS A 219 -20.79 -17.93 9.20
CA LYS A 219 -21.23 -18.92 8.19
C LYS A 219 -21.70 -20.23 8.81
N ALA A 220 -20.96 -20.76 9.79
CA ALA A 220 -21.33 -21.98 10.50
C ALA A 220 -22.69 -21.85 11.23
N ARG A 221 -23.04 -20.63 11.65
CA ARG A 221 -24.33 -20.30 12.28
C ARG A 221 -25.45 -19.97 11.29
N GLY A 222 -25.19 -20.02 9.98
CA GLY A 222 -26.17 -19.67 8.94
C GLY A 222 -26.49 -18.18 8.83
N LEU A 223 -25.68 -17.30 9.46
CA LEU A 223 -25.89 -15.85 9.48
C LEU A 223 -25.25 -15.13 8.27
N LEU A 224 -24.48 -15.85 7.45
CA LEU A 224 -23.88 -15.36 6.20
C LEU A 224 -24.07 -16.42 5.11
N ASN A 225 -24.31 -15.96 3.87
CA ASN A 225 -24.38 -16.85 2.71
C ASN A 225 -23.06 -17.62 2.53
N LYS A 226 -23.13 -18.91 2.18
CA LYS A 226 -21.98 -19.79 1.93
C LYS A 226 -21.03 -19.22 0.87
N ASP A 227 -21.57 -18.49 -0.11
CA ASP A 227 -20.84 -17.95 -1.26
C ASP A 227 -20.28 -16.54 -1.05
N SER A 228 -20.57 -15.91 0.09
CA SER A 228 -19.99 -14.62 0.49
C SER A 228 -18.54 -14.72 0.94
#